data_AF-A0A1L9UKZ5-F1
#
_entry.id   AF-A0A1L9UKZ5-F1
#
_cell.length_a   1.000
_cell.length_b   1.000
_cell.length_c   1.000
_cell.angle_alpha   90.00
_cell.angle_beta   90.00
_cell.angle_gamma   90.00
#
_symmetry.space_group_name_H-M   'P 1'
#
loop_
_entity.id
_entity.type
_entity.pdbx_description
1 polymer ?
#
loop_
_entity_poly.entity_id
_entity_poly.type
_entity_poly.pdbx_seq_one_letter_code
_entity_poly.pdbx_strand_id
1 'polypeptide(L)'
;MNSKAFTLFALAGLLSASMACSTESDVEITFYGYPDNDPPSADIAYDCGRGYTAGGTGTYDDPLTFATAPGEFEKCEIIYLPYLRKYLRFEDTCAQCTTDYKSGKLHIDIWTGSTTTSGGNTQINCEDSLTPDDSQTVIINPGTSYTVNSGNLFANGKCYTSNVYSSADASSYCTSGSSGSSSGSGSGSSSSCAWPGHCAGASCSDENDCSGDLTCQSGKCA
;
A
#
# COMPACT_ATOMS: atom_id res chain seq x y z
N MET A 1 14.43 -62.08 19.71
CA MET A 1 13.36 -61.10 19.43
C MET A 1 13.44 -60.04 20.52
N ASN A 2 13.71 -58.78 20.15
CA ASN A 2 13.31 -57.55 20.85
C ASN A 2 14.08 -56.37 20.24
N SER A 3 13.55 -55.86 19.13
CA SER A 3 13.99 -54.64 18.48
C SER A 3 13.62 -53.44 19.35
N LYS A 4 14.62 -52.65 19.78
CA LYS A 4 14.38 -51.31 20.34
C LYS A 4 14.44 -50.31 19.18
N ALA A 5 13.27 -49.86 18.73
CA ALA A 5 13.16 -48.76 17.78
C ALA A 5 13.44 -47.44 18.52
N PHE A 6 14.50 -46.74 18.12
CA PHE A 6 14.72 -45.34 18.49
C PHE A 6 13.95 -44.47 17.51
N THR A 7 12.84 -43.90 17.96
CA THR A 7 12.10 -42.88 17.20
C THR A 7 12.80 -41.54 17.37
N LEU A 8 13.51 -41.07 16.34
CA LEU A 8 13.97 -39.69 16.25
C LEU A 8 12.78 -38.78 15.93
N PHE A 9 12.43 -37.89 16.86
CA PHE A 9 11.63 -36.71 16.55
C PHE A 9 12.52 -35.68 15.87
N ALA A 10 12.41 -35.54 14.55
CA ALA A 10 12.96 -34.40 13.85
C ALA A 10 12.04 -33.19 14.11
N LEU A 11 12.46 -32.28 14.99
CA LEU A 11 11.88 -30.93 15.04
C LEU A 11 12.30 -30.20 13.76
N ALA A 12 11.41 -30.17 12.76
CA ALA A 12 11.51 -29.23 11.66
C ALA A 12 11.19 -27.84 12.21
N GLY A 13 12.21 -27.04 12.54
CA GLY A 13 12.04 -25.62 12.81
C GLY A 13 11.59 -24.93 11.53
N LEU A 14 10.34 -24.43 11.52
CA LEU A 14 9.87 -23.50 10.51
C LEU A 14 10.64 -22.20 10.67
N LEU A 15 11.70 -22.03 9.87
CA LEU A 15 12.33 -20.73 9.65
C LEU A 15 11.37 -19.88 8.83
N SER A 16 10.51 -19.11 9.49
CA SER A 16 9.78 -18.01 8.86
C SER A 16 10.81 -16.96 8.44
N ALA A 17 11.26 -17.01 7.19
CA ALA A 17 11.96 -15.89 6.59
C ALA A 17 10.95 -14.73 6.47
N SER A 18 11.01 -13.77 7.38
CA SER A 18 10.33 -12.49 7.18
C SER A 18 10.95 -11.85 5.93
N MET A 19 10.21 -11.75 4.83
CA MET A 19 10.65 -10.97 3.68
C MET A 19 10.78 -9.53 4.15
N ALA A 20 12.01 -8.99 4.13
CA ALA A 20 12.23 -7.58 4.42
C ALA A 20 11.62 -6.77 3.28
N CYS A 21 10.92 -5.68 3.60
CA CYS A 21 10.41 -4.81 2.54
C CYS A 21 11.56 -4.16 1.78
N SER A 22 11.31 -3.85 0.51
CA SER A 22 12.22 -3.13 -0.36
C SER A 22 11.48 -2.02 -1.10
N THR A 23 12.20 -1.23 -1.88
CA THR A 23 11.64 -0.13 -2.67
C THR A 23 11.95 -0.35 -4.14
N GLU A 24 11.00 0.00 -5.00
CA GLU A 24 11.20 0.06 -6.45
C GLU A 24 10.97 1.50 -6.90
N SER A 25 11.98 2.11 -7.54
CA SER A 25 11.95 3.52 -7.98
C SER A 25 11.56 3.64 -9.44
N ASP A 26 11.38 4.89 -9.90
CA ASP A 26 11.16 5.22 -11.32
C ASP A 26 9.92 4.55 -11.94
N VAL A 27 8.91 4.25 -11.11
CA VAL A 27 7.63 3.69 -11.55
C VAL A 27 6.73 4.81 -12.07
N GLU A 28 6.37 4.77 -13.35
CA GLU A 28 5.34 5.63 -13.91
C GLU A 28 3.99 5.27 -13.30
N ILE A 29 3.25 6.29 -12.87
CA ILE A 29 1.93 6.15 -12.28
C ILE A 29 0.92 6.80 -13.21
N THR A 30 -0.05 6.04 -13.68
CA THR A 30 -1.27 6.55 -14.32
C THR A 30 -2.50 6.06 -13.56
N PHE A 31 -3.66 6.48 -14.03
CA PHE A 31 -4.95 6.17 -13.42
C PHE A 31 -5.95 5.77 -14.50
N TYR A 32 -6.83 4.84 -14.15
CA TYR A 32 -7.91 4.38 -15.00
C TYR A 32 -9.20 4.24 -14.21
N GLY A 33 -10.28 3.96 -14.92
CA GLY A 33 -11.59 3.87 -14.36
C GLY A 33 -12.56 3.08 -15.21
N TYR A 34 -13.82 3.11 -14.81
CA TYR A 34 -14.90 2.48 -15.57
C TYR A 34 -14.96 2.94 -17.05
N PRO A 35 -14.83 4.24 -17.40
CA PRO A 35 -15.04 4.67 -18.79
C PRO A 35 -13.99 4.19 -19.79
N ASP A 36 -12.76 3.96 -19.35
CA ASP A 36 -11.58 3.71 -20.18
C ASP A 36 -10.97 2.32 -19.96
N ASN A 37 -11.42 1.56 -18.96
CA ASN A 37 -11.24 0.11 -18.96
C ASN A 37 -11.86 -0.50 -20.24
N ASP A 38 -11.26 -1.54 -20.81
CA ASP A 38 -11.62 -2.06 -22.14
C ASP A 38 -12.14 -3.51 -22.09
N PRO A 39 -13.46 -3.76 -22.27
CA PRO A 39 -14.52 -2.78 -22.49
C PRO A 39 -14.91 -2.02 -21.21
N PRO A 40 -15.62 -0.86 -21.33
CA PRO A 40 -15.99 -0.03 -20.19
C PRO A 40 -16.74 -0.79 -19.10
N SER A 41 -16.04 -1.06 -18.00
CA SER A 41 -16.48 -1.93 -16.92
C SER A 41 -15.58 -1.75 -15.70
N ALA A 42 -15.91 -2.43 -14.61
CA ALA A 42 -15.00 -2.60 -13.49
C ALA A 42 -14.38 -4.00 -13.47
N ASP A 43 -14.43 -4.75 -14.58
CA ASP A 43 -13.89 -6.09 -14.65
C ASP A 43 -12.35 -6.03 -14.63
N ILE A 44 -11.72 -7.04 -14.01
CA ILE A 44 -10.27 -7.15 -13.83
C ILE A 44 -9.76 -8.54 -14.21
N ALA A 45 -8.48 -8.66 -14.55
CA ALA A 45 -7.88 -9.91 -15.00
C ALA A 45 -7.83 -11.04 -13.95
N TYR A 46 -7.72 -10.73 -12.66
CA TYR A 46 -7.36 -11.68 -11.62
C TYR A 46 -8.28 -11.62 -10.40
N ASP A 47 -8.83 -12.78 -10.01
CA ASP A 47 -9.44 -12.94 -8.69
C ASP A 47 -8.37 -13.20 -7.63
N CYS A 48 -8.21 -12.24 -6.73
CA CYS A 48 -7.30 -12.28 -5.58
C CYS A 48 -8.05 -12.40 -4.25
N GLY A 49 -9.26 -12.96 -4.26
CA GLY A 49 -10.10 -13.20 -3.08
C GLY A 49 -11.30 -12.27 -2.93
N ARG A 50 -11.51 -11.34 -3.89
CA ARG A 50 -12.68 -10.45 -3.93
C ARG A 50 -13.52 -10.58 -5.21
N GLY A 51 -13.23 -11.58 -6.04
CA GLY A 51 -13.85 -11.74 -7.35
C GLY A 51 -13.14 -10.93 -8.44
N TYR A 52 -13.77 -10.81 -9.60
CA TYR A 52 -13.23 -10.18 -10.81
C TYR A 52 -13.73 -8.74 -10.97
N THR A 53 -13.73 -7.95 -9.90
CA THR A 53 -14.14 -6.54 -9.95
C THR A 53 -13.11 -5.66 -9.26
N ALA A 54 -12.66 -4.62 -9.95
CA ALA A 54 -11.76 -3.59 -9.43
C ALA A 54 -12.35 -2.93 -8.18
N GLY A 55 -11.51 -2.37 -7.33
CA GLY A 55 -11.95 -1.55 -6.21
C GLY A 55 -10.98 -1.57 -5.04
N GLY A 56 -11.55 -1.50 -3.84
CA GLY A 56 -10.82 -1.44 -2.59
C GLY A 56 -10.60 -0.03 -2.07
N THR A 57 -10.40 0.06 -0.77
CA THR A 57 -10.24 1.31 -0.03
C THR A 57 -8.78 1.78 0.02
N GLY A 58 -7.83 0.87 -0.23
CA GLY A 58 -6.40 1.12 -0.13
C GLY A 58 -5.80 0.80 1.25
N THR A 59 -6.53 0.07 2.08
CA THR A 59 -5.98 -0.51 3.33
C THR A 59 -5.24 -1.81 3.03
N TYR A 60 -4.44 -2.34 3.96
CA TYR A 60 -3.73 -3.60 3.72
C TYR A 60 -4.69 -4.78 3.49
N ASP A 61 -5.79 -4.83 4.25
CA ASP A 61 -6.80 -5.90 4.14
C ASP A 61 -7.74 -5.71 2.94
N ASP A 62 -7.86 -4.48 2.44
CA ASP A 62 -8.66 -4.13 1.26
C ASP A 62 -7.88 -3.17 0.34
N PRO A 63 -6.83 -3.68 -0.33
CA PRO A 63 -5.96 -2.89 -1.17
C PRO A 63 -6.69 -2.39 -2.42
N LEU A 64 -6.27 -1.24 -2.92
CA LEU A 64 -6.84 -0.66 -4.15
C LEU A 64 -6.30 -1.41 -5.37
N THR A 65 -7.15 -1.71 -6.35
CA THR A 65 -6.73 -2.34 -7.60
C THR A 65 -5.72 -1.47 -8.33
N PHE A 66 -4.66 -2.10 -8.83
CA PHE A 66 -3.87 -1.55 -9.93
C PHE A 66 -3.68 -2.57 -11.03
N ALA A 67 -3.45 -2.05 -12.23
CA ALA A 67 -3.07 -2.77 -13.42
C ALA A 67 -1.60 -2.53 -13.75
N THR A 68 -0.93 -3.53 -14.33
CA THR A 68 0.45 -3.41 -14.83
C THR A 68 0.72 -4.50 -15.88
N ALA A 69 1.96 -4.62 -16.36
CA ALA A 69 2.37 -5.70 -17.24
C ALA A 69 2.51 -7.04 -16.48
N PRO A 70 2.02 -8.17 -17.04
CA PRO A 70 2.33 -9.49 -16.47
C PRO A 70 3.85 -9.71 -16.36
N GLY A 71 4.32 -10.04 -15.15
CA GLY A 71 5.73 -10.26 -14.84
C GLY A 71 6.52 -9.01 -14.43
N GLU A 72 5.89 -7.84 -14.39
CA GLU A 72 6.44 -6.64 -13.73
C GLU A 72 6.31 -6.76 -12.21
N PHE A 73 5.13 -7.19 -11.75
CA PHE A 73 4.83 -7.57 -10.37
C PHE A 73 4.22 -8.97 -10.31
N GLU A 74 4.25 -9.63 -9.16
CA GLU A 74 3.66 -10.95 -8.98
C GLU A 74 2.13 -10.86 -8.89
N LYS A 75 1.43 -11.81 -9.51
CA LYS A 75 -0.04 -11.83 -9.48
C LYS A 75 -0.55 -11.78 -8.03
N CYS A 76 -1.50 -10.88 -7.76
CA CYS A 76 -2.06 -10.60 -6.43
C CYS A 76 -1.08 -10.01 -5.41
N GLU A 77 0.12 -9.57 -5.82
CA GLU A 77 1.08 -8.90 -4.96
C GLU A 77 0.49 -7.62 -4.38
N ILE A 78 0.75 -7.39 -3.10
CA ILE A 78 0.41 -6.16 -2.41
C ILE A 78 1.66 -5.28 -2.32
N ILE A 79 1.54 -4.07 -2.86
CA ILE A 79 2.54 -3.00 -2.72
C ILE A 79 1.94 -1.86 -1.90
N TYR A 80 2.78 -0.93 -1.45
CA TYR A 80 2.32 0.31 -0.89
C TYR A 80 2.86 1.49 -1.68
N LEU A 81 1.99 2.42 -2.05
CA LEU A 81 2.35 3.62 -2.80
C LEU A 81 2.26 4.84 -1.87
N PRO A 82 3.39 5.39 -1.41
CA PRO A 82 3.42 6.60 -0.58
C PRO A 82 2.71 7.80 -1.21
N TYR A 83 2.76 7.92 -2.55
CA TYR A 83 2.08 8.98 -3.30
C TYR A 83 0.56 9.04 -3.02
N LEU A 84 -0.08 7.88 -2.79
CA LEU A 84 -1.50 7.83 -2.41
C LEU A 84 -1.73 7.56 -0.93
N ARG A 85 -0.68 7.14 -0.21
CA ARG A 85 -0.79 6.48 1.10
C ARG A 85 -1.83 5.37 1.07
N LYS A 86 -1.68 4.46 0.10
CA LYS A 86 -2.56 3.32 -0.10
C LYS A 86 -1.75 2.07 -0.37
N TYR A 87 -2.26 0.95 0.11
CA TYR A 87 -1.89 -0.36 -0.38
C TYR A 87 -2.58 -0.63 -1.70
N LEU A 88 -1.85 -1.16 -2.66
CA LEU A 88 -2.36 -1.52 -3.97
C LEU A 88 -2.18 -3.03 -4.19
N ARG A 89 -3.07 -3.66 -4.96
CA ARG A 89 -2.95 -5.07 -5.33
C ARG A 89 -3.00 -5.26 -6.84
N PHE A 90 -2.05 -6.05 -7.37
CA PHE A 90 -1.98 -6.34 -8.80
C PHE A 90 -3.08 -7.32 -9.16
N GLU A 91 -4.15 -6.79 -9.74
CA GLU A 91 -5.34 -7.58 -10.07
C GLU A 91 -5.77 -7.48 -11.52
N ASP A 92 -5.19 -6.54 -12.27
CA ASP A 92 -5.61 -6.27 -13.63
C ASP A 92 -4.43 -6.01 -14.56
N THR A 93 -4.62 -6.01 -15.87
CA THR A 93 -3.51 -5.83 -16.82
C THR A 93 -3.75 -4.66 -17.76
N CYS A 94 -2.73 -3.86 -18.03
CA CYS A 94 -2.80 -2.74 -18.97
C CYS A 94 -1.90 -2.97 -20.20
N ALA A 95 -2.46 -2.67 -21.38
CA ALA A 95 -1.79 -2.84 -22.66
C ALA A 95 -0.60 -1.88 -22.83
N GLN A 96 -0.76 -0.63 -22.39
CA GLN A 96 0.31 0.37 -22.43
C GLN A 96 1.45 -0.03 -21.49
N CYS A 97 1.15 -0.39 -20.24
CA CYS A 97 2.15 -0.90 -19.29
C CYS A 97 2.91 -2.11 -19.85
N THR A 98 2.22 -3.03 -20.54
CA THR A 98 2.88 -4.18 -21.21
C THR A 98 3.87 -3.76 -22.29
N THR A 99 3.59 -2.66 -23.00
CA THR A 99 4.49 -2.10 -24.01
C THR A 99 5.68 -1.41 -23.34
N ASP A 100 5.42 -0.64 -22.29
CA ASP A 100 6.43 0.08 -21.50
C ASP A 100 7.40 -0.89 -20.81
N TYR A 101 6.89 -1.95 -20.20
CA TYR A 101 7.70 -2.97 -19.53
C TYR A 101 8.63 -3.71 -20.50
N LYS A 102 8.17 -4.00 -21.73
CA LYS A 102 9.04 -4.57 -22.79
C LYS A 102 10.18 -3.65 -23.19
N SER A 103 10.05 -2.35 -22.94
CA SER A 103 11.09 -1.34 -23.16
C SER A 103 11.93 -1.04 -21.90
N GLY A 104 11.65 -1.72 -20.78
CA GLY A 104 12.34 -1.56 -19.51
C GLY A 104 11.83 -0.41 -18.64
N LYS A 105 10.63 0.12 -18.91
CA LYS A 105 9.97 1.14 -18.11
C LYS A 105 8.91 0.49 -17.21
N LEU A 106 8.98 0.79 -15.92
CA LEU A 106 7.97 0.36 -14.95
C LEU A 106 6.76 1.28 -15.03
N HIS A 107 5.56 0.70 -15.05
CA HIS A 107 4.32 1.44 -15.21
C HIS A 107 3.17 0.70 -14.52
N ILE A 108 2.53 1.37 -13.57
CA ILE A 108 1.28 0.94 -12.96
C ILE A 108 0.15 1.93 -13.25
N ASP A 109 -1.05 1.39 -13.40
CA ASP A 109 -2.27 2.13 -13.71
C ASP A 109 -3.33 1.86 -12.64
N ILE A 110 -3.82 2.88 -11.95
CA ILE A 110 -4.51 2.73 -10.66
C ILE A 110 -6.01 3.05 -10.78
N TRP A 111 -6.86 2.16 -10.27
CA TRP A 111 -8.31 2.31 -10.32
C TRP A 111 -8.80 3.52 -9.49
N THR A 112 -9.63 4.38 -10.09
CA THR A 112 -10.05 5.65 -9.45
C THR A 112 -11.46 5.67 -8.85
N GLY A 113 -12.36 4.80 -9.31
CA GLY A 113 -13.79 5.15 -9.29
C GLY A 113 -14.78 4.05 -8.94
N SER A 114 -16.03 4.27 -9.37
CA SER A 114 -17.17 3.41 -9.07
C SER A 114 -17.13 2.13 -9.87
N THR A 115 -17.49 1.01 -9.24
CA THR A 115 -17.60 -0.31 -9.89
C THR A 115 -18.89 -0.51 -10.69
N THR A 116 -19.82 0.43 -10.60
CA THR A 116 -21.19 0.28 -11.15
C THR A 116 -21.64 1.46 -12.00
N THR A 117 -20.84 2.53 -12.08
CA THR A 117 -21.23 3.75 -12.77
C THR A 117 -20.03 4.39 -13.45
N SER A 118 -20.13 4.57 -14.77
CA SER A 118 -19.15 5.35 -15.52
C SER A 118 -19.23 6.84 -15.15
N GLY A 119 -18.08 7.44 -14.81
CA GLY A 119 -17.96 8.89 -14.68
C GLY A 119 -17.73 9.63 -16.00
N GLY A 120 -17.61 8.90 -17.12
CA GLY A 120 -17.35 9.44 -18.45
C GLY A 120 -16.10 10.33 -18.49
N ASN A 121 -16.12 11.35 -19.34
CA ASN A 121 -15.00 12.27 -19.50
C ASN A 121 -14.63 13.02 -18.20
N THR A 122 -15.54 13.13 -17.23
CA THR A 122 -15.22 13.77 -15.94
C THR A 122 -14.24 12.91 -15.13
N GLN A 123 -14.37 11.58 -15.26
CA GLN A 123 -13.45 10.64 -14.63
C GLN A 123 -12.12 10.59 -15.40
N ILE A 124 -12.15 10.59 -16.73
CA ILE A 124 -10.93 10.69 -17.57
C ILE A 124 -10.10 11.93 -17.21
N ASN A 125 -10.73 13.11 -17.14
CA ASN A 125 -10.00 14.31 -16.72
C ASN A 125 -9.47 14.22 -15.27
N CYS A 126 -10.09 13.40 -14.41
CA CYS A 126 -9.60 13.17 -13.05
C CYS A 126 -8.38 12.27 -13.05
N GLU A 127 -8.40 11.20 -13.85
CA GLU A 127 -7.26 10.30 -14.06
C GLU A 127 -6.03 11.11 -14.50
N ASP A 128 -6.19 11.98 -15.50
CA ASP A 128 -5.15 12.92 -15.95
C ASP A 128 -4.67 13.84 -14.81
N SER A 129 -5.58 14.33 -13.97
CA SER A 129 -5.24 15.27 -12.88
C SER A 129 -4.57 14.60 -11.67
N LEU A 130 -4.75 13.28 -11.50
CA LEU A 130 -4.13 12.50 -10.43
C LEU A 130 -2.74 11.99 -10.83
N THR A 131 -2.51 11.84 -12.13
CA THR A 131 -1.25 11.39 -12.74
C THR A 131 -0.13 12.39 -12.41
N PRO A 132 0.92 12.00 -11.66
CA PRO A 132 2.04 12.87 -11.36
C PRO A 132 2.94 13.07 -12.59
N ASP A 133 3.58 14.24 -12.69
CA ASP A 133 4.56 14.52 -13.75
C ASP A 133 5.84 13.67 -13.61
N ASP A 134 6.26 13.41 -12.38
CA ASP A 134 7.46 12.63 -12.05
C ASP A 134 7.09 11.18 -11.69
N SER A 135 7.97 10.23 -12.04
CA SER A 135 7.85 8.84 -11.58
C SER A 135 7.93 8.75 -10.04
N GLN A 136 7.30 7.72 -9.50
CA GLN A 136 7.18 7.50 -8.05
C GLN A 136 7.99 6.29 -7.59
N THR A 137 8.15 6.17 -6.27
CA THR A 137 8.73 4.99 -5.62
C THR A 137 7.63 4.20 -4.93
N VAL A 138 7.57 2.89 -5.15
CA VAL A 138 6.66 1.96 -4.46
C VAL A 138 7.42 1.13 -3.43
N ILE A 139 6.70 0.68 -2.40
CA ILE A 139 7.22 -0.24 -1.38
C ILE A 139 6.75 -1.66 -1.69
N ILE A 140 7.71 -2.56 -1.87
CA ILE A 140 7.52 -3.98 -2.14
C ILE A 140 7.56 -4.76 -0.82
N ASN A 141 6.71 -5.78 -0.68
CA ASN A 141 6.51 -6.53 0.57
C ASN A 141 6.29 -5.60 1.79
N PRO A 142 5.35 -4.62 1.72
CA PRO A 142 5.20 -3.62 2.75
C PRO A 142 4.72 -4.24 4.08
N GLY A 143 5.08 -3.61 5.21
CA GLY A 143 4.43 -3.89 6.49
C GLY A 143 2.93 -3.57 6.41
N THR A 144 2.13 -4.10 7.34
CA THR A 144 0.66 -4.05 7.26
C THR A 144 0.02 -2.84 7.95
N SER A 145 0.82 -2.01 8.61
CA SER A 145 0.36 -0.93 9.50
C SER A 145 0.89 0.45 9.13
N TYR A 146 1.14 0.71 7.84
CA TYR A 146 1.50 2.04 7.36
C TYR A 146 0.29 2.98 7.41
N THR A 147 0.56 4.29 7.41
CA THR A 147 -0.48 5.33 7.34
C THR A 147 -1.30 5.16 6.07
N VAL A 148 -2.62 5.14 6.18
CA VAL A 148 -3.52 5.00 5.03
C VAL A 148 -4.41 6.22 4.85
N ASN A 149 -4.57 6.69 3.62
CA ASN A 149 -5.68 7.55 3.23
C ASN A 149 -6.69 6.72 2.44
N SER A 150 -7.83 6.35 3.04
CA SER A 150 -8.91 5.61 2.37
C SER A 150 -9.88 6.51 1.61
N GLY A 151 -9.60 7.81 1.47
CA GLY A 151 -10.41 8.74 0.68
C GLY A 151 -10.51 8.32 -0.78
N ASN A 152 -11.64 8.67 -1.40
CA ASN A 152 -11.89 8.41 -2.82
C ASN A 152 -10.93 9.20 -3.71
N LEU A 153 -10.60 8.66 -4.88
CA LEU A 153 -9.89 9.39 -5.94
C LEU A 153 -10.89 10.07 -6.89
N PHE A 154 -11.95 9.35 -7.24
CA PHE A 154 -13.10 9.87 -7.97
C PHE A 154 -14.42 9.36 -7.37
N ALA A 155 -15.34 10.27 -7.05
CA ALA A 155 -16.68 9.89 -6.56
C ALA A 155 -17.71 10.98 -6.81
N ASN A 156 -18.94 10.59 -7.14
CA ASN A 156 -20.07 11.51 -7.37
C ASN A 156 -19.75 12.63 -8.38
N GLY A 157 -19.03 12.29 -9.46
CA GLY A 157 -18.62 13.26 -10.49
C GLY A 157 -17.54 14.25 -10.05
N LYS A 158 -16.90 14.02 -8.90
CA LYS A 158 -15.84 14.88 -8.36
C LYS A 158 -14.51 14.14 -8.30
N CYS A 159 -13.47 14.83 -8.75
CA CYS A 159 -12.07 14.43 -8.56
C CYS A 159 -11.52 14.92 -7.21
N TYR A 160 -10.72 14.09 -6.55
CA TYR A 160 -10.14 14.37 -5.24
C TYR A 160 -8.61 14.39 -5.28
N THR A 161 -8.04 15.34 -6.01
CA THR A 161 -6.59 15.58 -6.05
C THR A 161 -5.99 15.98 -4.70
N SER A 162 -6.81 16.28 -3.68
CA SER A 162 -6.33 16.44 -2.30
C SER A 162 -5.90 15.14 -1.62
N ASN A 163 -6.17 13.98 -2.23
CA ASN A 163 -5.82 12.66 -1.72
C ASN A 163 -4.51 12.10 -2.31
N VAL A 164 -3.67 12.97 -2.88
CA VAL A 164 -2.30 12.64 -3.32
C VAL A 164 -1.26 13.35 -2.46
N TYR A 165 -0.06 12.78 -2.39
CA TYR A 165 1.03 13.20 -1.51
C TYR A 165 2.34 13.20 -2.30
N SER A 166 2.51 14.15 -3.21
CA SER A 166 3.68 14.26 -4.10
C SER A 166 5.03 14.40 -3.38
N SER A 167 5.03 14.80 -2.10
CA SER A 167 6.23 14.91 -1.27
C SER A 167 6.46 13.71 -0.34
N ALA A 168 5.76 12.60 -0.54
CA ALA A 168 5.88 11.43 0.33
C ALA A 168 7.23 10.72 0.11
N ASP A 169 8.04 10.66 1.17
CA ASP A 169 9.34 10.02 1.14
C ASP A 169 9.21 8.50 1.36
N ALA A 170 9.66 7.70 0.38
CA ALA A 170 9.62 6.24 0.44
C ALA A 170 10.75 5.63 1.29
N SER A 171 11.85 6.35 1.53
CA SER A 171 13.05 5.84 2.20
C SER A 171 12.85 5.51 3.69
N SER A 172 11.82 6.10 4.31
CA SER A 172 11.49 5.85 5.72
C SER A 172 10.71 4.56 5.99
N TYR A 173 10.17 3.89 4.97
CA TYR A 173 9.30 2.73 5.17
C TYR A 173 10.08 1.42 5.42
N CYS A 174 11.20 1.24 4.69
CA CYS A 174 11.97 -0.01 4.77
C CYS A 174 13.19 0.02 5.69
N THR A 175 13.33 1.08 6.47
CA THR A 175 14.42 1.24 7.44
C THR A 175 14.18 0.53 8.78
N SER A 176 12.99 -0.03 9.02
CA SER A 176 12.65 -0.79 10.23
C SER A 176 12.52 -2.29 9.97
N GLY A 177 13.59 -2.91 9.46
CA GLY A 177 13.81 -4.35 9.58
C GLY A 177 14.26 -4.72 10.99
N SER A 178 13.37 -4.70 11.97
CA SER A 178 13.60 -5.34 13.28
C SER A 178 12.28 -5.74 13.92
N SER A 179 11.89 -6.99 13.64
CA SER A 179 11.46 -7.95 14.65
C SER A 179 10.53 -7.41 15.75
N GLY A 180 9.23 -7.47 15.50
CA GLY A 180 8.25 -7.59 16.58
C GLY A 180 8.47 -8.91 17.34
N SER A 181 9.34 -8.90 18.34
CA SER A 181 9.44 -9.89 19.40
C SER A 181 10.32 -9.35 20.52
N SER A 182 9.69 -8.90 21.59
CA SER A 182 10.37 -8.68 22.88
C SER A 182 9.41 -9.08 23.99
N SER A 183 9.31 -10.38 24.22
CA SER A 183 9.09 -10.93 25.54
C SER A 183 10.24 -10.49 26.44
N GLY A 184 9.98 -9.53 27.31
CA GLY A 184 10.94 -8.98 28.26
C GLY A 184 10.23 -8.35 29.44
N SER A 185 10.05 -9.15 30.50
CA SER A 185 9.62 -8.67 31.81
C SER A 185 10.62 -7.64 32.33
N GLY A 186 10.18 -6.40 32.55
CA GLY A 186 11.01 -5.34 33.14
C GLY A 186 10.17 -4.10 33.45
N SER A 187 9.89 -3.88 34.73
CA SER A 187 9.23 -2.68 35.23
C SER A 187 10.10 -1.44 35.00
N GLY A 188 9.54 -0.37 34.45
CA GLY A 188 10.19 0.95 34.41
C GLY A 188 9.73 1.83 33.24
N SER A 189 8.74 2.66 33.52
CA SER A 189 8.29 3.87 32.82
C SER A 189 9.13 4.39 31.63
N SER A 190 8.74 4.02 30.41
CA SER A 190 8.97 4.84 29.22
C SER A 190 7.88 4.50 28.19
N SER A 191 6.93 5.40 28.02
CA SER A 191 5.83 5.29 27.06
C SER A 191 6.38 5.11 25.65
N SER A 192 6.33 3.88 25.13
CA SER A 192 6.53 3.61 23.71
C SER A 192 5.45 4.34 22.93
N CYS A 193 5.87 5.13 21.97
CA CYS A 193 4.98 5.93 21.13
C CYS A 193 4.39 4.99 20.08
N ALA A 194 3.09 5.06 19.86
CA ALA A 194 2.41 4.32 18.80
C ALA A 194 2.99 4.63 17.41
N TRP A 195 3.60 5.80 17.22
CA TRP A 195 4.43 6.07 16.03
C TRP A 195 5.64 6.98 16.34
N PRO A 196 6.77 6.81 15.62
CA PRO A 196 8.00 7.58 15.85
C PRO A 196 7.79 9.09 15.66
N GLY A 197 8.32 9.90 16.57
CA GLY A 197 8.33 11.37 16.45
C GLY A 197 7.18 12.09 17.14
N HIS A 198 6.20 11.38 17.70
CA HIS A 198 4.98 11.95 18.30
C HIS A 198 4.77 11.50 19.76
N CYS A 199 5.88 11.13 20.39
CA CYS A 199 6.00 10.71 21.78
C CYS A 199 5.67 11.80 22.79
N ALA A 200 5.56 11.43 24.07
CA ALA A 200 5.61 12.41 25.15
C ALA A 200 6.86 13.31 24.99
N GLY A 201 6.66 14.62 24.93
CA GLY A 201 7.71 15.62 24.68
C GLY A 201 8.00 15.94 23.20
N ALA A 202 7.35 15.26 22.25
CA ALA A 202 7.38 15.65 20.83
C ALA A 202 6.70 16.99 20.61
N SER A 203 7.14 17.73 19.59
CA SER A 203 6.48 18.98 19.18
C SER A 203 5.13 18.68 18.52
N CYS A 204 4.11 19.46 18.86
CA CYS A 204 2.76 19.33 18.30
C CYS A 204 2.13 20.71 18.06
N SER A 205 1.18 20.76 17.13
CA SER A 205 0.30 21.90 16.87
C SER A 205 -1.10 21.63 17.42
N ASP A 206 -1.58 20.39 17.30
CA ASP A 206 -2.84 19.91 17.87
C ASP A 206 -2.73 18.46 18.38
N GLU A 207 -3.80 17.94 18.99
CA GLU A 207 -3.83 16.62 19.61
C GLU A 207 -3.56 15.45 18.64
N ASN A 208 -3.78 15.62 17.33
CA ASN A 208 -3.53 14.56 16.35
C ASN A 208 -2.02 14.38 16.06
N ASP A 209 -1.20 15.35 16.46
CA ASP A 209 0.25 15.25 16.43
C ASP A 209 0.80 14.44 17.61
N CYS A 210 -0.06 13.89 18.48
CA CYS A 210 0.35 13.18 19.68
C CYS A 210 -0.05 11.72 19.64
N SER A 211 0.84 10.88 20.18
CA SER A 211 0.71 9.44 20.08
C SER A 211 -0.14 8.86 21.21
N GLY A 212 -1.07 7.96 20.86
CA GLY A 212 -1.90 7.26 21.83
C GLY A 212 -2.86 8.21 22.55
N ASP A 213 -2.84 8.19 23.88
CA ASP A 213 -3.73 9.00 24.72
C ASP A 213 -3.15 10.39 25.05
N LEU A 214 -2.02 10.78 24.45
CA LEU A 214 -1.35 12.05 24.70
C LEU A 214 -2.07 13.21 24.01
N THR A 215 -2.02 14.39 24.63
CA THR A 215 -2.66 15.61 24.12
C THR A 215 -1.62 16.71 23.87
N CYS A 216 -1.89 17.62 22.93
CA CYS A 216 -0.96 18.72 22.68
C CYS A 216 -1.10 19.81 23.75
N GLN A 217 -0.14 19.86 24.67
CA GLN A 217 -0.10 20.84 25.75
C GLN A 217 1.11 21.76 25.56
N SER A 218 0.86 23.05 25.35
CA SER A 218 1.91 24.07 25.15
C SER A 218 2.90 23.72 24.03
N GLY A 219 2.39 23.13 22.94
CA GLY A 219 3.19 22.73 21.78
C GLY A 219 4.00 21.45 22.00
N LYS A 220 3.70 20.69 23.07
CA LYS A 220 4.33 19.40 23.38
C LYS A 220 3.30 18.32 23.74
N CYS A 221 3.52 17.10 23.29
CA CYS A 221 2.66 15.98 23.65
C CYS A 221 2.85 15.60 25.12
N ALA A 222 1.77 15.59 25.91
CA ALA A 222 1.76 15.31 27.35
C ALA A 222 0.45 14.64 27.81
#